data_AF-A0A1I1R5I4-F1
#
_entry.id   AF-A0A1I1R5I4-F1
#
_cell.length_a   1.000
_cell.length_b   1.000
_cell.length_c   1.000
_cell.angle_alpha   90.00
_cell.angle_beta   90.00
_cell.angle_gamma   90.00
#
_symmetry.space_group_name_H-M   'P 1'
#
loop_
_entity.id
_entity.type
_entity.pdbx_description
1 polymer ?
#
loop_
_entity_poly.entity_id
_entity_poly.type
_entity_poly.pdbx_seq_one_letter_code
_entity_poly.pdbx_strand_id
1 'polypeptide(L)' 'MEPAPDGHPSTTWGRLSAAGIQRGRPRPANDMWIAACALTYDLPPATLNLKDYEDFRTHHGLRILGAG' A
#
# COMPACT_ATOMS: atom_id res chain seq x y z
N MET A 1 -15.86 9.42 3.39
CA MET A 1 -15.12 8.98 4.59
C MET A 1 -13.93 9.91 4.70
N GLU A 2 -13.77 10.59 5.83
CA GLU A 2 -12.64 11.51 6.05
C GLU A 2 -11.33 10.70 6.08
N PRO A 3 -10.24 11.18 5.45
CA PRO A 3 -8.97 10.48 5.43
C PRO A 3 -8.36 10.40 6.84
N ALA A 4 -7.50 9.40 7.08
CA ALA A 4 -6.74 9.25 8.32
C ALA A 4 -5.91 10.53 8.63
N PRO A 5 -5.57 10.82 9.90
CA PRO A 5 -4.96 12.09 10.34
C PRO A 5 -3.57 12.44 9.74
N ASP A 6 -2.99 11.54 8.94
CA ASP A 6 -1.78 11.66 8.13
C ASP A 6 -2.07 11.63 6.60
N GLY A 7 -3.30 11.98 6.24
CA GLY A 7 -4.09 11.59 5.07
C GLY A 7 -3.65 12.01 3.68
N HIS A 8 -2.36 12.19 3.42
CA HIS A 8 -1.85 12.40 2.07
C HIS A 8 -1.12 11.16 1.55
N PRO A 9 -1.42 10.67 0.34
CA PRO A 9 -0.75 9.51 -0.25
C PRO A 9 0.78 9.62 -0.25
N SER A 10 1.35 10.83 -0.38
CA SER A 10 2.80 11.05 -0.31
C SER A 10 3.41 10.69 1.04
N THR A 11 2.71 10.97 2.15
CA THR A 11 3.17 10.62 3.51
C THR A 11 3.17 9.11 3.68
N THR A 12 2.08 8.47 3.28
CA THR A 12 1.94 7.01 3.29
C THR A 12 3.00 6.35 2.42
N TRP A 13 3.23 6.84 1.20
CA TRP A 13 4.26 6.34 0.29
C TRP A 13 5.66 6.41 0.91
N GLY A 14 6.01 7.52 1.56
CA GLY A 14 7.30 7.68 2.24
C GLY A 14 7.52 6.61 3.32
N ARG A 15 6.47 6.30 4.11
CA ARG A 15 6.52 5.24 5.14
C ARG A 15 6.64 3.85 4.53
N LEU A 16 5.85 3.54 3.49
CA LEU A 16 5.93 2.27 2.76
C LEU A 16 7.33 2.05 2.17
N SER A 17 7.90 3.11 1.58
CA SER A 17 9.22 3.10 0.96
C SER A 17 10.31 2.84 1.99
N ALA A 18 10.34 3.62 3.08
CA ALA A 18 11.28 3.43 4.17
C ALA A 18 11.20 2.01 4.75
N ALA A 19 9.98 1.49 4.98
CA ALA A 19 9.78 0.16 5.51
C ALA A 19 10.24 -0.94 4.53
N GLY A 20 9.97 -0.79 3.23
CA GLY A 20 10.45 -1.71 2.20
C GLY A 20 11.99 -1.73 2.08
N ILE A 21 12.62 -0.56 2.17
CA ILE A 21 14.09 -0.43 2.18
C ILE A 21 14.68 -1.11 3.42
N GLN A 22 14.12 -0.87 4.61
CA GLN A 22 14.58 -1.49 5.86
C GLN A 22 14.46 -3.02 5.84
N ARG A 23 13.48 -3.57 5.11
CA ARG A 23 13.34 -5.03 4.89
C ARG A 23 14.24 -5.58 3.79
N GLY A 24 15.07 -4.77 3.13
CA GLY A 24 15.87 -5.18 1.97
C GLY A 24 15.02 -5.53 0.74
N ARG A 25 13.76 -5.06 0.69
CA ARG A 25 12.77 -5.38 -0.34
C ARG A 25 12.08 -4.11 -0.85
N PRO A 26 12.80 -3.20 -1.54
CA PRO A 26 12.16 -2.08 -2.22
C PRO A 26 11.07 -2.60 -3.17
N ARG A 27 9.96 -1.87 -3.28
CA ARG A 27 8.84 -2.22 -4.18
C ARG A 27 8.86 -1.31 -5.41
N PRO A 28 8.30 -1.74 -6.56
CA PRO A 28 8.12 -0.87 -7.72
C PRO A 28 7.39 0.42 -7.32
N ALA A 29 7.86 1.56 -7.83
CA ALA A 29 7.35 2.87 -7.40
C ALA A 29 5.84 3.03 -7.66
N ASN A 30 5.34 2.52 -8.79
CA ASN A 30 3.93 2.61 -9.15
C ASN A 30 3.03 1.78 -8.23
N ASP A 31 3.41 0.53 -7.92
CA ASP A 31 2.63 -0.31 -7.01
C ASP A 31 2.59 0.28 -5.61
N MET A 32 3.70 0.87 -5.17
CA MET A 32 3.75 1.55 -3.88
C MET A 32 2.86 2.81 -3.86
N TRP A 33 2.77 3.56 -4.97
CA TRP A 33 1.84 4.69 -5.09
C TRP A 33 0.38 4.25 -5.04
N ILE A 34 0.02 3.17 -5.74
CA ILE A 34 -1.33 2.61 -5.70
C ILE A 34 -1.67 2.14 -4.28
N ALA A 35 -0.77 1.37 -3.63
CA ALA A 35 -0.95 0.92 -2.25
C ALA A 35 -1.07 2.09 -1.27
N ALA A 36 -0.28 3.15 -1.44
CA ALA A 36 -0.34 4.34 -0.60
C ALA A 36 -1.70 5.04 -0.73
N CYS A 37 -2.20 5.23 -1.95
CA CYS A 37 -3.53 5.79 -2.19
C CYS A 37 -4.62 4.92 -1.55
N ALA A 38 -4.57 3.61 -1.76
CA ALA A 38 -5.54 2.66 -1.23
C ALA A 38 -5.60 2.68 0.31
N LEU A 39 -4.45 2.66 0.98
CA LEU A 39 -4.36 2.73 2.44
C LEU A 39 -4.83 4.08 2.98
N THR A 40 -4.49 5.18 2.30
CA THR A 40 -4.83 6.53 2.74
C THR A 40 -6.34 6.80 2.71
N TYR A 41 -7.01 6.28 1.68
CA TYR A 41 -8.44 6.50 1.45
C TYR A 41 -9.33 5.33 1.87
N ASP A 42 -8.76 4.31 2.54
CA ASP A 42 -9.44 3.05 2.89
C ASP A 42 -10.18 2.40 1.70
N LEU A 43 -9.57 2.46 0.50
CA LEU A 43 -10.13 1.94 -0.74
C LEU A 43 -9.34 0.73 -1.23
N PRO A 44 -9.83 -0.51 -1.07
CA PRO A 44 -9.09 -1.70 -1.46
C PRO A 44 -8.96 -1.81 -2.99
N PRO A 45 -7.74 -2.04 -3.54
CA PRO A 45 -7.57 -2.27 -4.96
C PRO A 45 -8.20 -3.59 -5.39
N ALA A 46 -8.79 -3.60 -6.59
CA ALA A 46 -9.11 -4.81 -7.33
C ALA A 46 -7.97 -5.06 -8.34
N THR A 47 -7.16 -6.08 -8.10
CA THR A 47 -5.98 -6.37 -8.94
C THR A 47 -5.76 -7.87 -9.06
N LEU A 48 -5.28 -8.31 -10.22
CA LEU A 48 -4.78 -9.67 -10.42
C LEU A 48 -3.31 -9.83 -10.03
N ASN A 49 -2.60 -8.72 -9.75
CA ASN A 49 -1.20 -8.74 -9.34
C ASN A 49 -1.03 -9.03 -7.84
N LEU A 50 -1.65 -10.11 -7.36
CA LEU A 50 -1.72 -10.43 -5.92
C LEU A 50 -0.34 -10.56 -5.28
N LYS A 51 0.61 -11.17 -6.01
CA LYS A 51 1.98 -11.44 -5.52
C LYS A 51 2.72 -10.16 -5.10
N ASP A 52 2.59 -9.10 -5.88
CA ASP A 52 3.33 -7.86 -5.61
C ASP A 52 2.66 -7.03 -4.50
N TYR A 53 1.35 -7.21 -4.30
CA TYR A 53 0.58 -6.52 -3.27
C TYR A 53 0.56 -7.25 -1.92
N GLU A 54 1.03 -8.50 -1.86
CA GLU A 54 1.05 -9.31 -0.65
C GLU A 54 1.91 -8.72 0.48
N ASP A 55 3.02 -8.05 0.15
CA ASP A 55 3.86 -7.37 1.14
C ASP A 55 3.09 -6.22 1.83
N PHE A 56 2.30 -5.48 1.05
CA PHE A 56 1.43 -4.41 1.57
C PHE A 56 0.31 -4.97 2.44
N ARG A 57 -0.29 -6.10 2.05
CA ARG A 57 -1.30 -6.79 2.87
C ARG A 57 -0.73 -7.29 4.18
N THR A 58 0.41 -7.98 4.13
CA THR A 58 1.06 -8.61 5.28
C THR A 58 1.59 -7.59 6.29
N HIS A 59 2.20 -6.51 5.82
CA HIS A 59 2.92 -5.58 6.71
C HIS A 59 2.21 -4.25 6.96
N HIS A 60 1.24 -3.87 6.12
CA HIS A 60 0.63 -2.53 6.15
C HIS A 60 -0.90 -2.55 6.18
N GLY A 61 -1.51 -3.74 6.27
CA GLY A 61 -2.96 -3.90 6.41
C GLY A 61 -3.75 -3.62 5.12
N LEU A 62 -3.10 -3.63 3.96
CA LEU A 62 -3.80 -3.39 2.70
C LEU A 62 -4.81 -4.51 2.41
N ARG A 63 -6.08 -4.15 2.26
CA ARG A 63 -7.13 -5.06 1.81
C ARG A 63 -7.16 -5.13 0.27
N ILE A 64 -7.37 -6.30 -0.31
CA ILE A 64 -7.46 -6.51 -1.77
C ILE A 64 -8.82 -7.13 -2.09
N LEU A 65 -9.51 -6.59 -3.10
CA LEU A 65 -10.78 -7.16 -3.57
C LEU A 65 -10.54 -8.36 -4.48
N GLY A 66 -11.33 -9.42 -4.30
CA GLY A 66 -11.25 -10.63 -5.12
C GLY A 66 -10.10 -11.57 -4.79
N ALA A 67 -9.29 -11.25 -3.77
CA ALA A 67 -8.40 -12.20 -3.12
C ALA A 67 -9.24 -13.05 -2.15
N GLY A 68 -9.71 -14.21 -2.64
CA GLY A 68 -10.44 -15.20 -1.84
C GLY A 68 -9.58 -15.85 -0.77
#